data_AF-A0A1F8Q837-F1
#
_entry.id   AF-A0A1F8Q837-F1
#
_cell.length_a   1.000
_cell.length_b   1.000
_cell.length_c   1.000
_cell.angle_alpha   90.00
_cell.angle_beta   90.00
_cell.angle_gamma   90.00
#
_symmetry.space_group_name_H-M   'P 1'
#
loop_
_entity.id
_entity.type
_entity.pdbx_description
1 polymer ?
#
loop_
_entity_poly.entity_id
_entity_poly.type
_entity_poly.pdbx_seq_one_letter_code
_entity_poly.pdbx_strand_id
1 'polypeptide(L)' 'MDMIARIIAIIVEVIILAAITYAVLNGVRLAILDMGIKPRYDRFITVTIVALGFILVVFFIAHLTAFYP' A
#
# COMPACT_ATOMS: atom_id res chain seq x y z
N MET A 1 -18.68 -8.57 -17.63
CA MET A 1 -18.25 -7.16 -17.79
C MET A 1 -17.52 -7.05 -19.11
N ASP A 2 -17.72 -5.99 -19.88
CA ASP A 2 -16.84 -5.72 -21.03
C ASP A 2 -15.37 -5.66 -20.57
N MET A 3 -14.45 -6.12 -21.42
CA MET A 3 -13.02 -6.15 -21.14
C MET A 3 -12.49 -4.79 -20.65
N ILE A 4 -12.98 -3.71 -21.26
CA ILE A 4 -12.65 -2.33 -20.90
C ILE A 4 -13.14 -1.99 -19.48
N ALA A 5 -14.37 -2.36 -19.13
CA ALA A 5 -14.93 -2.12 -17.80
C ALA A 5 -14.17 -2.86 -16.70
N ARG A 6 -13.72 -4.11 -16.97
CA ARG A 6 -12.89 -4.89 -16.04
C ARG A 6 -11.53 -4.24 -15.80
N ILE A 7 -10.86 -3.76 -16.85
CA ILE A 7 -9.56 -3.08 -16.72
C ILE A 7 -9.71 -1.81 -15.87
N ILE A 8 -10.75 -1.01 -16.13
CA ILE A 8 -11.03 0.21 -15.35
C ILE A 8 -11.28 -0.15 -13.88
N ALA A 9 -12.08 -1.18 -13.60
CA ALA A 9 -12.35 -1.62 -12.23
C ALA A 9 -11.06 -2.01 -11.49
N ILE A 10 -10.20 -2.83 -12.10
CA ILE A 10 -8.93 -3.25 -11.52
C ILE A 10 -8.04 -2.03 -11.22
N ILE A 11 -7.91 -1.08 -12.16
CA ILE A 11 -7.10 0.13 -11.96
C ILE A 11 -7.63 0.96 -10.79
N VAL A 12 -8.93 1.22 -10.75
CA VAL A 12 -9.57 2.01 -9.69
C VAL A 12 -9.36 1.34 -8.34
N GLU A 13 -9.55 0.02 -8.27
CA GLU A 13 -9.42 -0.74 -7.03
C GLU A 13 -7.97 -0.77 -6.52
N VAL A 14 -6.98 -0.92 -7.41
CA VAL A 14 -5.55 -0.80 -7.06
C VAL A 14 -5.24 0.59 -6.50
N ILE A 15 -5.76 1.66 -7.11
CA ILE A 15 -5.54 3.04 -6.64
C ILE A 15 -6.13 3.24 -5.24
N ILE A 16 -7.36 2.77 -5.01
CA ILE A 16 -8.03 2.88 -3.71
C ILE A 16 -7.24 2.11 -2.64
N LEU A 17 -6.86 0.86 -2.92
CA LEU A 17 -6.11 0.03 -1.97
C LEU A 17 -4.71 0.61 -1.70
N ALA A 18 -4.05 1.16 -2.71
CA ALA A 18 -2.76 1.84 -2.54
C ALA A 18 -2.90 3.09 -1.66
N ALA A 19 -3.95 3.89 -1.85
CA ALA A 19 -4.22 5.07 -1.03
C ALA A 19 -4.52 4.71 0.44
N ILE A 20 -5.35 3.68 0.67
CA ILE A 20 -5.65 3.18 2.01
C ILE A 20 -4.36 2.65 2.67
N THR A 21 -3.58 1.86 1.93
CA THR A 21 -2.31 1.31 2.43
C THR A 21 -1.35 2.43 2.80
N TYR A 22 -1.21 3.45 1.96
CA TYR A 22 -0.38 4.61 2.26
C TYR A 22 -0.83 5.33 3.54
N ALA A 23 -2.13 5.55 3.71
CA ALA A 23 -2.68 6.19 4.91
C ALA A 23 -2.39 5.36 6.18
N VAL A 24 -2.59 4.04 6.13
CA VAL A 24 -2.29 3.12 7.25
C VAL A 24 -0.81 3.13 7.58
N LEU A 25 0.06 3.02 6.56
CA LEU A 25 1.51 2.99 6.73
C LEU A 25 2.05 4.30 7.31
N ASN A 26 1.50 5.45 6.92
CA ASN A 26 1.82 6.73 7.55
C ASN A 26 1.33 6.77 9.01
N GLY A 27 0.16 6.23 9.31
CA GLY A 27 -0.34 6.08 10.68
C GLY A 27 0.61 5.25 11.54
N VAL A 28 1.14 4.14 11.00
CA VAL A 28 2.15 3.31 11.67
C VAL A 28 3.43 4.10 11.92
N ARG A 29 3.90 4.89 10.95
CA ARG A 29 5.09 5.74 11.12
C ARG A 29 4.89 6.75 12.27
N LEU A 30 3.73 7.40 12.33
CA LEU A 30 3.41 8.35 13.40
C LEU A 30 3.34 7.65 14.77
N ALA A 31 2.67 6.51 14.87
CA ALA A 31 2.59 5.73 16.12
C ALA A 31 3.98 5.30 16.62
N ILE A 32 4.87 4.91 15.71
CA ILE A 32 6.27 4.57 16.03
C ILE A 32 7.02 5.78 16.61
N LEU A 33 6.79 6.98 16.07
CA LEU A 33 7.39 8.21 16.60
C LEU A 33 6.81 8.58 17.98
N ASP A 34 5.50 8.40 18.19
CA ASP A 34 4.83 8.64 19.48
C ASP A 34 5.32 7.69 20.59
N MET A 35 5.76 6.49 20.22
CA MET A 35 6.39 5.54 21.16
C MET A 35 7.79 5.97 21.65
N GLY A 36 8.29 7.13 21.22
CA GLY A 36 9.58 7.68 21.67
C GLY A 36 10.79 7.09 20.97
N ILE A 37 10.59 6.42 19.82
CA ILE A 37 11.70 5.94 19.01
C ILE A 37 12.49 7.13 18.47
N LYS A 38 13.81 7.12 18.71
CA LYS A 38 14.69 8.24 18.34
C LYS A 38 14.65 8.51 16.83
N PRO A 39 14.68 9.79 16.39
CA PRO A 39 14.73 10.17 14.98
C PRO A 39 15.88 9.53 14.18
N ARG A 40 16.93 9.05 14.86
CA ARG A 40 18.04 8.29 14.27
C ARG A 40 17.57 7.04 13.49
N TYR A 41 16.43 6.46 13.85
CA TYR A 41 15.86 5.29 13.18
C TYR A 41 14.85 5.64 12.10
N ASP A 42 14.47 6.92 11.94
CA ASP A 42 13.40 7.34 11.01
C ASP A 42 13.69 6.92 9.57
N ARG A 43 14.97 6.96 9.16
CA ARG A 43 15.38 6.48 7.83
C ARG A 43 15.14 4.98 7.64
N PHE A 44 15.48 4.16 8.65
CA PHE A 44 15.25 2.71 8.60
C PHE A 44 13.76 2.38 8.62
N ILE A 45 12.98 3.06 9.46
CA ILE A 45 11.53 2.91 9.55
C ILE A 45 10.90 3.26 8.20
N THR A 46 11.27 4.40 7.62
CA THR A 46 10.74 4.85 6.32
C THR A 46 11.05 3.86 5.21
N VAL A 47 12.29 3.36 5.12
CA VAL A 47 12.66 2.35 4.11
C VAL A 47 11.85 1.06 4.29
N THR A 48 11.68 0.61 5.54
CA THR A 48 10.90 -0.60 5.85
C THR A 48 9.44 -0.43 5.46
N ILE A 49 8.85 0.72 5.79
CA ILE A 49 7.46 1.05 5.46
C ILE A 49 7.27 1.14 3.94
N VAL A 50 8.20 1.77 3.22
CA VAL A 50 8.16 1.85 1.75
C VAL A 50 8.27 0.47 1.11
N ALA A 51 9.20 -0.36 1.60
CA ALA A 51 9.35 -1.74 1.12
C ALA A 51 8.07 -2.56 1.34
N LEU A 52 7.45 -2.44 2.52
CA LEU A 52 6.19 -3.11 2.83
C LEU A 52 5.05 -2.61 1.92
N GLY A 53 4.96 -1.29 1.71
CA GLY A 53 3.99 -0.70 0.80
C GLY A 53 4.14 -1.20 -0.64
N PHE A 54 5.37 -1.33 -1.13
CA PHE A 54 5.64 -1.88 -2.45
C PHE A 54 5.17 -3.34 -2.58
N ILE A 55 5.48 -4.18 -1.58
CA ILE A 55 5.03 -5.58 -1.54
C ILE A 55 3.50 -5.67 -1.58
N LEU A 56 2.81 -4.83 -0.80
CA LEU A 56 1.35 -4.79 -0.77
C LEU A 56 0.74 -4.38 -2.11
N VAL A 57 1.30 -3.36 -2.78
CA VAL A 57 0.84 -2.94 -4.11
C VAL A 57 0.99 -4.06 -5.14
N VAL A 58 2.15 -4.74 -5.16
CA VAL A 58 2.37 -5.89 -6.05
C VAL A 58 1.36 -7.01 -5.75
N PHE A 59 1.11 -7.28 -4.47
CA PHE A 59 0.12 -8.26 -4.04
C PHE A 59 -1.29 -7.88 -4.52
N PHE A 60 -1.73 -6.63 -4.38
CA PHE A 60 -3.06 -6.20 -4.84
C PHE A 60 -3.22 -6.34 -6.35
N ILE A 61 -2.20 -5.99 -7.12
CA ILE A 61 -2.22 -6.16 -8.58
C ILE A 61 -2.39 -7.64 -8.92
N ALA A 62 -1.57 -8.53 -8.34
CA ALA A 62 -1.64 -9.96 -8.59
C ALA A 62 -2.98 -10.58 -8.14
N HIS A 63 -3.51 -10.13 -7.01
CA HIS A 63 -4.79 -10.58 -6.48
C HIS A 63 -5.93 -10.15 -7.41
N LEU A 64 -6.02 -8.87 -7.76
CA LEU A 64 -7.12 -8.36 -8.58
C LEU A 64 -7.10 -8.92 -10.00
N THR A 65 -5.92 -9.18 -10.58
CA THR A 65 -5.84 -9.84 -11.90
C THR A 65 -6.23 -11.31 -11.87
N ALA A 66 -5.97 -12.01 -10.76
CA ALA A 66 -6.34 -13.42 -10.59
C ALA A 66 -7.84 -13.60 -10.28
N PHE A 67 -8.45 -12.70 -9.51
CA PHE A 67 -9.82 -12.86 -8.99
C PHE A 67 -10.92 -12.15 -9.80
N TYR A 68 -10.58 -11.17 -10.65
CA TYR A 68 -11.48 -10.74 -11.71
C TYR A 68 -11.12 -11.52 -12.98
N PRO A 69 -11.87 -12.55 -13.41
CA PRO A 69 -11.70 -13.23 -14.71
C PRO A 69 -12.33 -12.48 -15.89
#